data_AF-A0A0Q7DUW2-F1
#
_entry.id   AF-A0A0Q7DUW2-F1
#
_cell.length_a   1.000
_cell.length_b   1.000
_cell.length_c   1.000
_cell.angle_alpha   90.00
_cell.angle_beta   90.00
_cell.angle_gamma   90.00
#
_symmetry.space_group_name_H-M   'P 1'
#
loop_
_entity.id
_entity.type
_entity.pdbx_description
1 polymer ?
#
loop_
_entity_poly.entity_id
_entity_poly.type
_entity_poly.pdbx_seq_one_letter_code
_entity_poly.pdbx_strand_id
1 'polypeptide(L)'
;MGKAPPGGDRMSNALLLHFRVPDGDDPELLRGRLVTFQSSLYSWLRQTGWGTVDWAELDKLEPTFSVRDVKSAKRKRVRDWIEKEVEAHGLVVQIEDGQASLRGPSLPHPRA
;
A
#
# COMPACT_ATOMS: atom_id res chain seq x y z
N MET A 1 -5.69 -34.72 22.44
CA MET A 1 -4.52 -33.86 22.16
C MET A 1 -4.68 -33.25 20.77
N GLY A 2 -5.39 -32.14 20.64
CA GLY A 2 -5.54 -31.44 19.36
C GLY A 2 -4.51 -30.32 19.29
N LYS A 3 -3.42 -30.50 18.53
CA LYS A 3 -2.53 -29.39 18.19
C LYS A 3 -3.28 -28.48 17.23
N ALA A 4 -3.62 -27.27 17.66
CA ALA A 4 -4.03 -26.20 16.77
C ALA A 4 -2.95 -26.02 15.68
N PRO A 5 -3.32 -25.70 14.42
CA PRO A 5 -2.32 -25.35 13.41
C PRO A 5 -1.54 -24.13 13.92
N PRO A 6 -0.24 -24.00 13.61
CA PRO A 6 0.48 -22.77 13.91
C PRO A 6 -0.19 -21.66 13.10
N GLY A 7 -1.05 -20.88 13.77
CA GLY A 7 -1.38 -19.53 13.38
C GLY A 7 -0.08 -18.75 13.44
N GLY A 8 0.74 -18.91 12.41
CA GLY A 8 1.90 -18.09 12.21
C GLY A 8 1.39 -16.68 12.09
N ASP A 9 1.78 -15.86 13.07
CA ASP A 9 1.92 -14.42 13.02
C ASP A 9 2.63 -14.03 11.71
N ARG A 10 1.93 -14.12 10.57
CA ARG A 10 2.38 -13.56 9.31
C ARG A 10 2.18 -12.08 9.49
N MET A 11 3.19 -11.42 10.07
CA MET A 11 3.29 -9.97 10.11
C MET A 11 3.08 -9.47 8.68
N SER A 12 1.88 -8.96 8.42
CA SER A 12 1.54 -8.37 7.12
C SER A 12 2.36 -7.11 6.96
N ASN A 13 3.48 -7.25 6.27
CA ASN A 13 4.38 -6.16 5.92
C ASN A 13 3.69 -5.33 4.83
N ALA A 14 2.94 -4.32 5.26
CA ALA A 14 2.33 -3.36 4.36
C ALA A 14 3.15 -2.06 4.32
N LEU A 15 3.09 -1.39 3.17
CA LEU A 15 3.55 -0.02 3.01
C LEU A 15 2.31 0.80 2.65
N LEU A 16 2.03 1.83 3.44
CA LEU A 16 1.00 2.80 3.16
C LEU A 16 1.67 4.01 2.51
N LEU A 17 1.14 4.42 1.37
CA LEU A 17 1.63 5.54 0.59
C LEU A 17 0.60 6.64 0.67
N HIS A 18 0.94 7.72 1.37
CA HIS A 18 0.10 8.89 1.55
C HIS A 18 0.55 9.95 0.56
N PHE A 19 -0.26 10.21 -0.44
CA PHE A 19 0.03 11.22 -1.45
C PHE A 19 -0.49 12.57 -0.97
N ARG A 20 0.39 13.57 -1.01
CA ARG A 20 0.03 14.94 -0.67
C ARG A 20 -0.22 15.71 -1.95
N VAL A 21 -1.35 16.42 -2.00
CA VAL A 21 -1.67 17.37 -3.06
C VAL A 21 -0.98 18.69 -2.73
N PRO A 22 -0.07 19.19 -3.59
CA PRO A 22 0.44 20.54 -3.45
C PRO A 22 -0.71 21.55 -3.54
N ASP A 23 -0.66 22.59 -2.70
CA ASP A 23 -1.65 23.66 -2.73
C ASP A 23 -1.61 24.36 -4.10
N GLY A 24 -2.73 24.36 -4.83
CA GLY A 24 -2.85 24.96 -6.16
C GLY A 24 -2.66 24.03 -7.37
N ASP A 25 -2.42 22.73 -7.16
CA ASP A 25 -2.43 21.75 -8.27
C ASP A 25 -3.86 21.39 -8.68
N ASP A 26 -4.10 21.22 -9.98
CA ASP A 26 -5.39 20.75 -10.52
C ASP A 26 -5.68 19.31 -10.07
N PRO A 27 -6.83 19.05 -9.40
CA PRO A 27 -7.20 17.72 -8.92
C PRO A 27 -7.25 16.66 -10.03
N GLU A 28 -7.66 17.05 -11.24
CA GLU A 28 -7.71 16.15 -12.40
C GLU A 28 -6.32 15.76 -12.91
N LEU A 29 -5.37 16.71 -12.91
CA LEU A 29 -3.97 16.46 -13.27
C LEU A 29 -3.31 15.53 -12.26
N LEU A 30 -3.53 15.77 -10.97
CA LEU A 30 -3.09 14.89 -9.90
C LEU A 30 -3.67 13.49 -10.07
N ARG A 31 -4.99 13.36 -10.30
CA ARG A 31 -5.65 12.06 -10.51
C ARG A 31 -5.02 11.31 -11.69
N GLY A 32 -4.76 11.98 -12.81
CA GLY A 32 -4.08 11.39 -13.96
C GLY A 32 -2.68 10.85 -13.64
N ARG A 33 -1.87 11.62 -12.88
CA ARG A 33 -0.55 11.18 -12.41
C ARG A 33 -0.65 9.97 -11.47
N LEU A 34 -1.59 9.98 -10.53
CA LEU A 34 -1.79 8.89 -9.57
C LEU A 34 -2.25 7.59 -10.25
N VAL A 35 -3.15 7.67 -11.24
CA VAL A 35 -3.57 6.50 -12.03
C VAL A 35 -2.42 5.93 -12.84
N THR A 36 -1.57 6.80 -13.39
CA THR A 36 -0.36 6.39 -14.12
C THR A 36 0.63 5.69 -13.17
N PHE A 37 0.91 6.30 -12.02
CA PHE A 37 1.74 5.71 -10.97
C PHE A 37 1.19 4.36 -10.49
N GLN A 38 -0.12 4.26 -10.23
CA GLN A 38 -0.77 3.00 -9.82
C GLN A 38 -0.51 1.88 -10.83
N SER A 39 -0.62 2.19 -12.11
CA SER A 39 -0.41 1.25 -13.21
C SER A 39 1.06 0.79 -13.27
N SER A 40 2.01 1.72 -13.14
CA SER A 40 3.45 1.41 -13.06
C SER A 40 3.77 0.54 -11.84
N LEU A 41 3.28 0.92 -10.66
CA LEU A 41 3.48 0.20 -9.41
C LEU A 41 2.92 -1.22 -9.48
N TYR A 42 1.70 -1.39 -9.97
CA TYR A 42 1.09 -2.70 -10.17
C TYR A 42 1.91 -3.57 -11.13
N SER A 43 2.31 -3.01 -12.28
CA SER A 43 3.12 -3.74 -13.27
C SER A 43 4.47 -4.17 -12.68
N TRP A 44 5.16 -3.27 -11.98
CA TRP A 44 6.46 -3.54 -11.38
C TRP A 44 6.39 -4.58 -10.26
N LEU A 45 5.42 -4.47 -9.35
CA LEU A 45 5.22 -5.44 -8.28
C LEU A 45 4.85 -6.82 -8.83
N ARG A 46 4.04 -6.87 -9.89
CA ARG A 46 3.69 -8.12 -10.58
C ARG A 46 4.91 -8.76 -11.25
N GLN A 47 5.77 -7.98 -11.90
CA GLN A 47 6.99 -8.47 -12.56
C GLN A 47 8.02 -8.98 -11.54
N THR A 48 8.19 -8.27 -10.43
CA THR A 48 9.20 -8.62 -9.41
C THR A 48 8.71 -9.69 -8.44
N GLY A 49 7.40 -9.81 -8.23
CA GLY A 49 6.82 -10.68 -7.21
C GLY A 49 7.25 -10.29 -5.80
N TRP A 50 7.46 -8.99 -5.55
CA TRP A 50 7.95 -8.46 -4.27
C TRP A 50 6.83 -7.95 -3.36
N GLY A 51 5.61 -7.81 -3.87
CA GLY A 51 4.41 -7.42 -3.13
C GLY A 51 3.20 -7.35 -4.06
N THR A 52 2.08 -6.87 -3.55
CA THR A 52 0.80 -6.69 -4.26
C THR A 52 0.22 -5.31 -3.93
N VAL A 53 -0.55 -4.73 -4.87
CA VAL A 53 -1.33 -3.51 -4.61
C VAL A 53 -2.76 -3.94 -4.31
N ASP A 54 -3.31 -3.51 -3.18
CA ASP A 54 -4.62 -3.98 -2.70
C ASP A 54 -5.69 -2.89 -2.83
N TRP A 55 -5.37 -1.66 -2.43
CA TRP A 55 -6.35 -0.60 -2.31
C TRP A 55 -5.77 0.77 -2.67
N ALA A 56 -6.55 1.58 -3.38
CA ALA A 56 -6.26 2.97 -3.71
C ALA A 56 -7.49 3.82 -3.38
N GLU A 57 -7.35 4.79 -2.47
CA GLU A 57 -8.38 5.80 -2.23
C GLU A 57 -7.98 7.06 -2.97
N LEU A 58 -8.53 7.26 -4.18
CA LEU A 58 -8.17 8.40 -5.04
C LEU A 58 -9.09 9.62 -4.88
N ASP A 59 -10.29 9.42 -4.35
CA ASP A 59 -11.31 10.48 -4.24
C ASP A 59 -11.21 11.27 -2.91
N LYS A 60 -10.14 11.07 -2.13
CA LYS A 60 -9.87 11.80 -0.88
C LYS A 60 -8.95 12.99 -1.14
N LEU A 61 -9.04 13.99 -0.24
CA LEU A 61 -8.09 15.11 -0.17
C LEU A 61 -6.63 14.63 -0.04
N GLU A 62 -6.43 13.45 0.55
CA GLU A 62 -5.13 12.79 0.67
C GLU A 62 -5.26 11.39 0.05
N PRO A 63 -4.88 11.23 -1.23
CA PRO A 63 -4.96 9.94 -1.89
C PRO A 63 -4.03 8.93 -1.23
N THR A 64 -4.51 7.72 -0.97
CA THR A 64 -3.70 6.69 -0.32
C THR A 64 -3.63 5.42 -1.13
N PHE A 65 -2.46 4.76 -1.11
CA PHE A 65 -2.27 3.42 -1.67
C PHE A 65 -1.74 2.47 -0.63
N SER A 66 -2.22 1.23 -0.66
CA SER A 66 -1.73 0.15 0.19
C SER A 66 -0.99 -0.90 -0.64
N VAL A 67 0.30 -1.04 -0.38
CA VAL A 67 1.12 -2.14 -0.90
C VAL A 67 1.22 -3.20 0.18
N ARG A 68 0.73 -4.41 -0.09
CA ARG A 68 0.72 -5.55 0.83
C ARG A 68 1.73 -6.62 0.41
N ASP A 69 1.94 -7.56 1.31
CA ASP A 69 2.79 -8.73 1.11
C ASP A 69 4.22 -8.37 0.69
N VAL A 70 4.71 -7.21 1.12
CA VAL A 70 6.06 -6.75 0.78
C VAL A 70 7.07 -7.61 1.50
N LYS A 71 7.90 -8.33 0.74
CA LYS A 71 8.97 -9.16 1.30
C LYS A 71 9.92 -8.28 2.12
N SER A 72 10.14 -8.59 3.40
CA SER A 72 10.92 -7.74 4.33
C SER A 72 12.33 -7.42 3.80
N ALA A 73 13.00 -8.41 3.20
CA ALA A 73 14.32 -8.25 2.58
C ALA A 73 14.34 -7.33 1.33
N LYS A 74 13.16 -7.00 0.78
CA LYS A 74 12.99 -6.13 -0.39
C LYS A 74 12.34 -4.81 -0.04
N ARG A 75 11.86 -4.61 1.20
CA ARG A 75 11.15 -3.40 1.63
C ARG A 75 11.90 -2.11 1.28
N LYS A 76 13.20 -2.05 1.57
CA LYS A 76 14.05 -0.89 1.21
C LYS A 76 14.02 -0.61 -0.30
N ARG A 77 14.23 -1.63 -1.13
CA ARG A 77 14.21 -1.48 -2.61
C ARG A 77 12.84 -1.08 -3.14
N VAL A 78 11.76 -1.59 -2.55
CA VAL A 78 10.40 -1.20 -2.89
C VAL A 78 10.17 0.27 -2.55
N ARG A 79 10.60 0.71 -1.36
CA ARG A 79 10.56 2.12 -0.95
C ARG A 79 11.37 3.01 -1.90
N ASP A 80 12.65 2.70 -2.14
CA ASP A 80 13.52 3.45 -3.04
C ASP A 80 12.91 3.58 -4.46
N TRP A 81 12.31 2.49 -4.97
CA TRP A 81 11.66 2.52 -6.28
C TRP A 81 10.42 3.41 -6.28
N ILE A 82 9.58 3.30 -5.25
CA ILE A 82 8.37 4.14 -5.12
C ILE A 82 8.76 5.62 -5.04
N GLU A 83 9.72 5.99 -4.19
CA GLU A 83 10.16 7.38 -4.04
C GLU A 83 10.65 7.95 -5.37
N LYS A 84 11.46 7.19 -6.11
CA LYS A 84 11.96 7.59 -7.43
C LYS A 84 10.86 7.74 -8.47
N GLU A 85 9.90 6.82 -8.50
CA GLU A 85 8.80 6.86 -9.48
C GLU A 85 7.83 8.01 -9.17
N VAL A 86 7.57 8.26 -7.88
CA VAL A 86 6.77 9.40 -7.41
C VAL A 86 7.42 10.72 -7.81
N GLU A 87 8.73 10.88 -7.59
CA GLU A 87 9.48 12.05 -8.03
C GLU A 87 9.41 12.23 -9.55
N ALA A 88 9.57 11.15 -10.33
CA ALA A 88 9.48 11.18 -11.79
C ALA A 88 8.09 11.63 -12.31
N HIS A 89 7.04 11.36 -11.53
CA HIS A 89 5.67 11.81 -11.83
C HIS A 89 5.33 13.18 -11.23
N GLY A 90 6.26 13.85 -10.54
CA GLY A 90 6.00 15.13 -9.87
C GLY A 90 5.01 15.01 -8.72
N LEU A 91 4.94 13.86 -8.08
CA LEU A 91 4.10 13.57 -6.93
C LEU A 91 4.89 13.76 -5.64
N VAL A 92 4.19 13.94 -4.52
CA VAL A 92 4.78 13.94 -3.17
C VAL A 92 4.14 12.81 -2.39
N VAL A 93 4.97 11.90 -1.85
CA VAL A 93 4.51 10.74 -1.08
C VAL A 93 5.15 10.73 0.31
N GLN A 94 4.36 10.40 1.31
CA GLN A 94 4.82 9.99 2.63
C GLN A 94 4.58 8.48 2.76
N ILE A 95 5.66 7.74 3.02
CA ILE A 95 5.63 6.27 3.10
C ILE A 95 5.62 5.87 4.56
N GLU A 96 4.50 5.33 5.01
CA GLU A 96 4.35 4.80 6.35
C GLU A 96 4.51 3.27 6.33
N ASP A 97 5.29 2.75 7.27
CA ASP A 97 5.35 1.32 7.54
C ASP A 97 4.03 0.90 8.20
N GLY A 98 3.05 0.55 7.36
CA GLY A 98 1.79 0.01 7.83
C GLY A 98 1.99 -1.38 8.44
N GLN A 99 1.73 -1.53 9.74
CA GLN A 99 1.22 -2.81 10.20
C GLN A 99 -0.18 -2.93 9.63
N ALA A 100 -0.38 -3.81 8.64
CA ALA A 100 -1.72 -4.29 8.35
C ALA A 100 -2.18 -5.04 9.61
N SER A 101 -2.80 -4.31 10.55
CA SER A 101 -3.62 -4.93 11.57
C SER A 101 -4.61 -5.80 10.81
N LEU A 102 -4.49 -7.11 11.00
CA LEU A 102 -5.52 -8.07 10.66
C LEU A 102 -6.75 -7.72 11.52
N ARG A 103 -7.44 -6.62 11.22
CA ARG A 103 -8.85 -6.47 11.55
C ARG A 103 -9.59 -7.42 10.63
N GLY A 104 -9.49 -8.72 10.94
CA GLY A 104 -10.59 -9.61 10.61
C GLY A 104 -11.85 -9.01 11.23
N PRO A 105 -13.02 -9.09 10.57
CA PRO A 105 -14.25 -8.69 11.21
C PRO A 105 -14.36 -9.50 12.51
N SER A 106 -14.34 -8.83 13.66
CA SER A 106 -14.75 -9.42 14.92
C SER A 106 -16.22 -9.77 14.76
N LEU A 107 -16.50 -10.98 14.27
CA LEU A 107 -17.84 -11.55 14.31
C LEU A 107 -18.25 -11.57 15.79
N PRO A 108 -19.41 -11.00 16.15
CA PRO A 108 -19.94 -11.19 17.50
C PRO A 108 -20.20 -12.69 17.66
N HIS A 109 -19.49 -13.33 18.58
CA HIS A 109 -19.84 -14.68 19.03
C HIS A 109 -21.28 -14.61 19.58
N PRO A 110 -22.23 -15.40 19.06
CA PRO A 110 -23.53 -15.52 19.70
C PRO A 110 -23.29 -16.12 21.08
N ARG A 111 -23.72 -15.38 22.11
CA ARG A 111 -23.76 -15.86 23.48
C ARG A 111 -25.15 -16.46 23.70
N ALA A 112 -25.17 -17.67 24.28
CA ALA A 112 -26.32 -18.51 24.66
C ALA A 112 -26.60 -19.67 23.71
#